data_AF-A0A944VRW5-F1
#
_entry.id   AF-A0A944VRW5-F1
#
_cell.length_a   1.000
_cell.length_b   1.000
_cell.length_c   1.000
_cell.angle_alpha   90.00
_cell.angle_beta   90.00
_cell.angle_gamma   90.00
#
_symmetry.space_group_name_H-M   'P 1'
#
loop_
_entity.id
_entity.type
_entity.pdbx_description
1 polymer ?
#
loop_
_entity_poly.entity_id
_entity_poly.type
_entity_poly.pdbx_seq_one_letter_code
_entity_poly.pdbx_strand_id
1 'polypeptide(L)'
;MQKRKILSEKRKILLKVEHKAYNKRLRQRYLHSAQLTFDDYVNYIEGYYRIPIQTQPIKKYSIPKVRETEEIPSLSAFKESSTGVDWLKHKEKLEISKQYTVVPAYNKGPYMVVPVHELHTAGKKV
;
A
#
# COMPACT_ATOMS: atom_id res chain seq x y z
N MET A 1 -19.11 -29.77 33.54
CA MET A 1 -19.70 -28.42 33.72
C MET A 1 -20.75 -28.51 34.82
N GLN A 2 -20.73 -27.62 35.82
CA GLN A 2 -21.74 -27.63 36.89
C GLN A 2 -23.12 -27.27 36.31
N LYS A 3 -24.17 -27.93 36.80
CA LYS A 3 -25.55 -27.66 36.37
C LYS A 3 -25.98 -26.25 36.82
N ARG A 4 -26.64 -25.50 35.93
CA ARG A 4 -27.14 -24.15 36.23
C ARG A 4 -28.27 -24.21 37.24
N LYS A 5 -28.28 -23.25 38.17
CA LYS A 5 -29.38 -23.08 39.12
C LYS A 5 -30.48 -22.22 38.47
N ILE A 6 -31.74 -22.54 38.78
CA ILE A 6 -32.87 -21.75 38.28
C ILE A 6 -33.00 -20.49 39.14
N LEU A 7 -33.01 -19.32 38.49
CA LEU A 7 -33.15 -18.03 39.16
C LEU A 7 -34.60 -17.76 39.59
N SER A 8 -34.78 -17.48 40.88
CA SER A 8 -36.03 -16.92 41.41
C SER A 8 -36.33 -15.54 40.81
N GLU A 9 -37.60 -15.19 40.67
CA GLU A 9 -38.05 -13.90 40.12
C GLU A 9 -37.50 -12.70 40.89
N LYS A 10 -37.49 -12.79 42.23
CA LYS A 10 -36.90 -11.74 43.08
C LYS A 10 -35.43 -11.49 42.75
N ARG A 11 -34.67 -12.58 42.51
CA ARG A 11 -33.26 -12.49 42.13
C ARG A 11 -33.09 -11.87 40.75
N LYS A 12 -33.95 -12.20 39.79
CA LYS A 12 -33.93 -11.59 38.44
C LYS A 12 -34.15 -10.07 38.51
N ILE A 13 -35.08 -9.60 39.34
CA ILE A 13 -35.34 -8.16 39.52
C ILE A 13 -34.10 -7.45 40.08
N LEU A 14 -33.48 -8.00 41.13
CA LEU A 14 -32.24 -7.45 41.69
C LEU A 14 -31.12 -7.37 40.65
N LEU A 15 -30.89 -8.46 39.91
CA LEU A 15 -29.85 -8.52 38.88
C LEU A 15 -30.08 -7.48 37.78
N LYS A 16 -31.33 -7.16 37.42
CA LYS A 16 -31.63 -6.10 36.44
C LYS A 16 -31.21 -4.71 36.93
N VAL A 17 -31.39 -4.43 38.22
CA VAL A 17 -30.95 -3.15 38.83
C VAL A 17 -29.43 -3.08 38.84
N GLU A 18 -28.77 -4.15 39.30
CA GLU A 18 -27.31 -4.24 39.35
C GLU A 18 -26.69 -4.13 37.94
N HIS A 19 -27.27 -4.78 36.94
CA HIS A 19 -26.83 -4.72 35.54
C HIS A 19 -26.83 -3.28 34.99
N LYS A 20 -27.91 -2.52 35.24
CA LYS A 20 -27.98 -1.11 34.84
C LYS A 20 -26.89 -0.27 35.49
N ALA A 21 -26.62 -0.49 36.79
CA ALA A 21 -25.55 0.19 37.52
C ALA A 21 -24.15 -0.20 36.99
N TYR A 22 -23.94 -1.48 36.69
CA TYR A 22 -22.70 -1.99 36.09
C TYR A 22 -22.41 -1.31 34.74
N ASN A 23 -23.37 -1.33 33.82
CA ASN A 23 -23.19 -0.71 32.50
C ASN A 23 -23.04 0.83 32.60
N LYS A 24 -23.69 1.48 33.56
CA LYS A 24 -23.50 2.91 33.83
C LYS A 24 -22.05 3.20 34.26
N ARG A 25 -21.50 2.40 35.19
CA ARG A 25 -20.11 2.53 35.66
C ARG A 25 -19.10 2.36 34.52
N LEU A 26 -19.35 1.42 33.60
CA LEU A 26 -18.48 1.23 32.43
C LEU A 26 -18.46 2.44 31.50
N ARG A 27 -19.63 3.05 31.23
CA ARG A 27 -19.70 4.28 30.41
C ARG A 27 -18.95 5.43 31.05
N GLN A 28 -19.08 5.61 32.37
CA GLN A 28 -18.37 6.66 33.09
C GLN A 28 -16.84 6.52 33.00
N ARG A 29 -16.35 5.30 32.80
CA ARG A 29 -14.92 5.00 32.64
C ARG A 29 -14.48 4.91 31.17
N TYR A 30 -15.37 5.18 30.21
CA TYR A 30 -15.14 5.01 28.77
C TYR A 30 -14.91 3.56 28.30
N LEU A 31 -15.33 2.56 29.08
CA LEU A 31 -15.28 1.13 28.69
C LEU A 31 -16.57 0.70 27.98
N HIS A 32 -16.92 1.39 26.89
CA HIS A 32 -18.17 1.12 26.15
C HIS A 32 -18.19 -0.29 25.54
N SER A 33 -17.05 -0.78 25.06
CA SER A 33 -16.90 -2.11 24.45
C SER A 33 -17.04 -3.27 25.44
N ALA A 34 -16.87 -3.02 26.74
CA ALA A 34 -16.96 -4.04 27.78
C ALA A 34 -18.38 -4.18 28.37
N GLN A 35 -19.36 -3.45 27.83
CA GLN A 35 -20.75 -3.58 28.28
C GLN A 35 -21.29 -4.98 27.98
N LEU A 36 -22.05 -5.51 28.94
CA LEU A 36 -22.66 -6.82 28.81
C LEU A 36 -24.15 -6.69 28.55
N THR A 37 -24.71 -7.64 27.81
CA THR A 37 -26.15 -7.89 27.79
C THR A 37 -26.60 -8.41 29.15
N PHE A 38 -27.91 -8.41 29.42
CA PHE A 38 -28.40 -8.89 30.72
C PHE A 38 -28.06 -10.38 30.93
N ASP A 39 -28.26 -11.22 29.92
CA ASP A 39 -27.96 -12.65 30.01
C ASP A 39 -26.46 -12.90 30.17
N ASP A 40 -25.62 -12.16 29.45
CA ASP A 40 -24.16 -12.23 29.62
C ASP A 40 -23.71 -11.78 31.01
N TYR A 41 -24.35 -10.75 31.56
CA TYR A 41 -24.09 -10.28 32.92
C TYR A 41 -24.45 -11.33 33.98
N VAL A 42 -25.59 -12.00 33.82
CA VAL A 42 -25.98 -13.13 34.69
C VAL A 42 -24.96 -14.26 34.59
N ASN A 43 -24.60 -14.65 33.36
CA ASN A 43 -23.56 -15.66 33.15
C ASN A 43 -22.22 -15.24 33.75
N TYR A 44 -21.88 -13.95 33.74
CA TYR A 44 -20.63 -13.42 34.29
C TYR A 44 -20.59 -13.56 35.82
N ILE A 45 -21.66 -13.18 36.51
CA ILE A 45 -21.77 -13.33 37.97
C ILE A 45 -21.73 -14.80 38.39
N GLU A 46 -22.41 -15.67 37.65
CA GLU A 46 -22.48 -17.10 37.95
C GLU A 46 -21.22 -17.87 37.52
N GLY A 47 -20.27 -17.22 36.85
CA GLY A 47 -19.01 -17.84 36.39
C GLY A 47 -19.16 -18.71 35.14
N TYR A 48 -20.27 -18.59 34.41
CA TYR A 48 -20.53 -19.28 33.14
C TYR A 48 -20.25 -18.43 31.91
N TYR A 49 -19.86 -17.17 32.07
CA TYR A 49 -19.56 -16.28 30.94
C TYR A 49 -18.35 -16.77 30.15
N ARG A 50 -18.54 -16.89 28.83
CA ARG A 50 -17.50 -17.27 27.89
C ARG A 50 -17.49 -16.25 26.77
N ILE A 51 -16.32 -15.67 26.52
CA ILE A 51 -16.12 -14.77 25.38
C ILE A 51 -16.25 -15.64 24.12
N PRO A 52 -17.17 -15.32 23.20
CA PRO A 52 -17.21 -16.03 21.93
C PRO A 52 -15.88 -15.82 21.24
N ILE A 53 -15.12 -16.91 21.06
CA ILE A 53 -13.89 -16.89 20.28
C ILE A 53 -14.33 -16.60 18.86
N GLN A 54 -14.17 -15.36 18.41
CA GLN A 54 -14.31 -15.03 17.01
C GLN A 54 -13.14 -15.69 16.30
N THR A 55 -13.37 -16.89 15.78
CA THR A 55 -12.45 -17.52 14.82
C THR A 55 -12.54 -16.68 13.56
N GLN A 56 -11.84 -15.55 13.53
CA GLN A 56 -11.59 -14.85 12.29
C GLN A 56 -10.92 -15.87 11.38
N PRO A 57 -11.46 -16.12 10.17
CA PRO A 57 -10.79 -17.01 9.25
C PRO A 57 -9.39 -16.44 9.04
N ILE A 58 -8.36 -17.23 9.33
CA ILE A 58 -6.97 -16.85 9.08
C ILE A 58 -6.92 -16.44 7.61
N LYS A 59 -6.69 -15.15 7.35
CA LYS A 59 -6.58 -14.64 5.97
C LYS A 59 -5.38 -15.35 5.35
N LYS A 60 -5.66 -16.33 4.48
CA LYS A 60 -4.61 -16.97 3.70
C LYS A 60 -3.97 -15.90 2.83
N TYR A 61 -2.64 -15.92 2.72
CA TYR A 61 -1.91 -15.02 1.84
C TYR A 61 -2.45 -15.18 0.42
N SER A 62 -2.87 -14.06 -0.19
CA SER A 62 -3.19 -13.99 -1.61
C SER A 62 -2.11 -13.16 -2.31
N ILE A 63 -1.61 -13.67 -3.43
CA ILE A 63 -0.62 -12.96 -4.25
C ILE A 63 -1.26 -11.65 -4.74
N PRO A 64 -0.54 -10.51 -4.69
CA PRO A 64 -1.06 -9.24 -5.20
C PRO A 64 -1.39 -9.36 -6.69
N LYS A 65 -2.54 -8.82 -7.09
CA LYS A 65 -2.94 -8.79 -8.50
C LYS A 65 -2.02 -7.85 -9.27
N VAL A 66 -1.17 -8.41 -10.13
CA VAL A 66 -0.40 -7.64 -11.12
C VAL A 66 -1.36 -7.26 -12.26
N ARG A 67 -1.30 -6.01 -12.73
CA ARG A 67 -2.09 -5.57 -13.88
C ARG A 67 -1.49 -6.14 -15.17
N GLU A 68 -2.36 -6.56 -16.09
CA GLU A 68 -2.00 -7.04 -17.43
C GLU A 68 -1.90 -5.88 -18.44
N THR A 69 -2.52 -4.74 -18.13
CA THR A 69 -2.56 -3.59 -19.02
C THR A 69 -1.23 -2.83 -19.03
N GLU A 70 -0.74 -2.52 -20.23
CA GLU A 70 0.49 -1.74 -20.41
C GLU A 70 0.29 -0.28 -20.00
N GLU A 71 -0.90 0.27 -20.23
CA GLU A 71 -1.19 1.68 -19.99
C GLU A 71 -1.16 2.03 -18.49
N ILE A 72 -0.26 2.96 -18.14
CA ILE A 72 -0.18 3.58 -16.82
C ILE A 72 -0.76 4.99 -16.94
N PRO A 73 -1.95 5.26 -16.37
CA PRO A 73 -2.57 6.58 -16.47
C PRO A 73 -1.78 7.71 -15.80
N SER A 74 -0.81 7.40 -14.92
CA SER A 74 0.14 8.38 -14.38
C SER A 74 1.39 8.61 -15.24
N LEU A 75 1.68 7.76 -16.24
CA LEU A 75 2.78 7.96 -17.19
C LEU A 75 2.36 8.70 -18.47
N SER A 76 1.05 8.77 -18.76
CA SER A 76 0.55 9.46 -19.96
C SER A 76 0.86 10.97 -19.95
N ALA A 77 1.08 11.56 -18.78
CA ALA A 77 1.48 12.97 -18.63
C ALA A 77 2.93 13.28 -19.07
N PHE A 78 3.79 12.28 -19.25
CA PHE A 78 5.20 12.48 -19.62
C PHE A 78 5.46 12.38 -21.13
N LYS A 79 4.43 12.17 -21.96
CA LYS A 79 4.62 11.97 -23.41
C LYS A 79 4.97 13.24 -24.19
N GLU A 80 4.76 14.41 -23.60
CA GLU A 80 5.19 15.68 -24.18
C GLU A 80 6.38 16.18 -23.37
N SER A 81 7.57 16.08 -23.97
CA SER A 81 8.82 16.55 -23.39
C SER A 81 8.64 17.98 -22.88
N SER A 82 8.83 18.21 -21.59
CA SER A 82 8.79 19.53 -20.94
C SER A 82 9.81 20.53 -21.51
N THR A 83 10.73 20.06 -22.36
CA THR A 83 11.78 20.85 -23.01
C THR A 83 11.35 21.46 -24.35
N GLY A 84 10.14 21.18 -24.86
CA GLY A 84 9.68 21.68 -26.17
C GLY A 84 10.45 21.12 -27.38
N VAL A 85 11.14 19.99 -27.19
CA VAL A 85 11.97 19.37 -28.24
C VAL A 85 11.19 18.22 -28.86
N ASP A 86 10.79 18.37 -30.12
CA ASP A 86 10.17 17.29 -30.90
C ASP A 86 11.03 16.02 -30.86
N TRP A 87 10.51 14.97 -30.22
CA TRP A 87 11.23 13.69 -30.05
C TRP A 87 11.71 13.10 -31.38
N LEU A 88 10.89 13.22 -32.43
CA LEU A 88 11.22 12.70 -33.75
C LEU A 88 12.44 13.41 -34.37
N LYS A 89 12.50 14.75 -34.25
CA LYS A 89 13.65 15.55 -34.67
C LYS A 89 14.89 15.27 -33.83
N HIS A 90 14.72 15.02 -32.53
CA HIS A 90 15.83 14.65 -31.65
C HIS A 90 16.42 13.28 -32.02
N LYS A 91 15.56 12.29 -32.30
CA LYS A 91 15.97 10.97 -32.74
C LYS A 91 16.74 11.03 -34.07
N GLU A 92 16.25 11.80 -35.04
CA GLU A 92 16.94 12.02 -36.31
C GLU A 92 18.31 12.68 -36.10
N LYS A 93 18.41 13.72 -35.26
CA LYS A 93 19.70 14.34 -34.91
C LYS A 93 20.68 13.36 -34.27
N LEU A 94 20.20 12.47 -33.40
CA LEU A 94 21.02 11.42 -32.78
C LEU A 94 21.50 10.38 -33.81
N GLU A 95 20.67 10.04 -34.79
CA GLU A 95 21.06 9.13 -35.87
C GLU A 95 22.12 9.77 -36.78
N ILE A 96 21.96 11.05 -37.12
CA ILE A 96 22.95 11.82 -37.89
C ILE A 96 24.25 11.96 -37.08
N SER A 97 24.18 12.29 -35.79
CA SER A 97 25.39 12.54 -34.98
C SER A 97 26.27 11.30 -34.85
N LYS A 98 25.71 10.08 -34.93
CA LYS A 98 26.49 8.82 -34.90
C LYS A 98 27.44 8.67 -36.08
N GLN A 99 27.19 9.36 -37.19
CA GLN A 99 28.03 9.31 -38.40
C GLN A 99 29.27 10.22 -38.29
N TYR A 100 29.33 11.07 -37.27
CA TYR A 100 30.40 12.04 -37.07
C TYR A 100 31.07 11.83 -35.72
N THR A 101 32.35 12.22 -35.62
CA THR A 101 33.10 12.18 -34.37
C THR A 101 33.94 13.44 -34.20
N VAL A 102 34.33 13.72 -32.96
CA VAL A 102 35.13 14.89 -32.60
C VAL A 102 36.58 14.47 -32.41
N VAL A 103 37.49 15.10 -33.14
CA VAL A 103 38.91 14.73 -33.23
C VAL A 103 39.77 15.97 -32.99
N PRO A 104 40.97 15.88 -32.36
CA PRO A 104 41.86 17.03 -32.22
C PRO A 104 42.25 17.62 -33.57
N ALA A 105 42.24 18.95 -33.66
CA ALA A 105 42.57 19.68 -34.89
C ALA A 105 43.98 20.28 -34.83
N TYR A 106 44.84 19.93 -35.79
CA TYR A 106 46.24 20.38 -35.75
C TYR A 106 46.41 21.87 -36.10
N ASN A 107 45.44 22.52 -36.76
CA ASN A 107 45.59 23.91 -37.24
C ASN A 107 44.35 24.81 -37.04
N LYS A 108 43.25 24.32 -36.44
CA LYS A 108 42.00 25.08 -36.25
C LYS A 108 41.35 24.73 -34.90
N GLY A 109 41.73 25.45 -33.84
CA GLY A 109 41.19 25.23 -32.49
C GLY A 109 41.53 23.83 -31.91
N PRO A 110 41.08 23.51 -30.68
CA PRO A 110 41.43 22.25 -30.03
C PRO A 110 40.75 21.01 -30.64
N TYR A 111 39.58 21.15 -31.27
CA TYR A 111 38.77 20.02 -31.79
C TYR A 111 38.06 20.37 -33.10
N MET A 112 37.81 19.36 -33.95
CA MET A 112 36.99 19.45 -35.15
C MET A 112 36.02 18.25 -35.27
N VAL A 113 34.92 18.43 -36.01
CA VAL A 113 33.95 17.38 -36.32
C VAL A 113 34.29 16.76 -37.67
N VAL A 114 34.48 15.44 -37.73
CA VAL A 114 34.88 14.70 -38.93
C VAL A 114 33.93 13.51 -39.14
N PRO A 115 33.51 13.19 -40.38
CA PRO A 115 32.80 11.97 -40.68
C PRO A 115 33.62 10.72 -40.30
N VAL A 116 32.97 9.73 -39.69
CA VAL A 116 33.66 8.52 -39.22
C VAL A 116 34.33 7.75 -40.37
N HIS A 117 33.79 7.82 -41.59
CA HIS A 117 34.37 7.12 -42.76
C HIS A 117 35.68 7.71 -43.28
N GLU A 118 35.97 8.98 -42.98
CA GLU A 118 37.20 9.68 -43.42
C GLU A 118 38.37 9.43 -42.47
N LEU A 119 38.11 8.79 -41.33
CA LEU A 119 39.14 8.43 -40.37
C LEU A 119 39.87 7.17 -40.81
N HIS A 120 40.95 7.38 -41.56
CA HIS A 120 41.75 6.29 -42.12
C HIS A 120 42.75 5.68 -41.12
N THR A 121 43.22 6.38 -40.07
CA THR A 121 44.13 5.80 -39.03
C THR A 121 44.17 6.60 -37.71
N ALA A 122 44.46 5.85 -36.62
CA ALA A 122 44.60 6.18 -35.18
C ALA A 122 43.28 6.40 -34.40
N GLY A 123 42.80 5.34 -33.75
CA GLY A 123 41.66 5.38 -32.81
C GLY A 123 40.49 4.43 -33.12
N LYS A 124 40.59 3.58 -34.15
CA LYS A 124 39.58 2.56 -34.47
C LYS A 124 39.54 1.50 -33.36
N LYS A 125 38.59 1.60 -32.42
CA LYS A 125 38.32 0.54 -31.45
C LYS A 125 37.71 -0.63 -32.23
N VAL A 126 38.45 -1.74 -32.32
CA VAL A 126 37.91 -3.06 -32.67
C VAL A 126 37.06 -3.55 -31.51
#